data_AF-A0A2M9A6W7-F1
#
_entry.id   AF-A0A2M9A6W7-F1
#
_cell.length_a   1.000
_cell.length_b   1.000
_cell.length_c   1.000
_cell.angle_alpha   90.00
_cell.angle_beta   90.00
_cell.angle_gamma   90.00
#
_symmetry.space_group_name_H-M   'P 1'
#
loop_
_entity.id
_entity.type
_entity.pdbx_description
1 polymer ?
#
loop_
_entity_poly.entity_id
_entity_poly.type
_entity_poly.pdbx_seq_one_letter_code
_entity_poly.pdbx_strand_id
1 'polypeptide(L)'
;MDEYIEKAEKAQKIFSVKEKQFEKEIDGLQKEQATLKKSESQSSCEYIKLCKSDQLWDIENTALSYEEYDAFLRKDGVLDKIQEFIKNRDLFNQWKLNTEIREILNHHDLNNIVFYSWAQRNKANIPRIKEYKDLIKPSIRSFSVSQSNIDFLESIKNFFTDIVRNDDMEEIQNAFEILRSTVESGNELQKIIVRLQNAREEINEIIKGDVVLIALNECPICGTNFKSPELLIEHVDKYKPEFKTSQGLLYDNAKKIADKIQILLEEKIVKPIEFFFNKDNSFDMYESCKSKNLDDTATLLKRIKKILKLDENVVFNEESLQNLIIAPLEAKIKDVPENINFASINKIYDTYVKYIEDIKLNLDTIEKKRNYLAYCWNKSESERYQKLSSRIKLAQKKCEYCKSQIQHLKVIKNNLNEKRKEHLKKVVSEIEILFYIVDP
;
A
#
# COMPACT_ATOMS: atom_id res chain seq x y z
N MET A 1 -23.23 -71.93 59.71
CA MET A 1 -24.08 -71.99 58.49
C MET A 1 -24.62 -70.61 58.12
N ASP A 2 -25.13 -69.82 59.07
CA ASP A 2 -25.70 -68.49 58.79
C ASP A 2 -24.71 -67.49 58.18
N GLU A 3 -23.46 -67.52 58.62
CA GLU A 3 -22.40 -66.68 58.03
C GLU A 3 -22.17 -66.94 56.54
N TYR A 4 -22.31 -68.20 56.09
CA TYR A 4 -22.15 -68.56 54.67
C TYR A 4 -23.37 -68.14 53.83
N ILE A 5 -24.57 -68.19 54.41
CA ILE A 5 -25.79 -67.70 53.77
C ILE A 5 -25.70 -66.18 53.58
N GLU A 6 -25.26 -65.45 54.61
CA GLU A 6 -25.09 -64.00 54.56
C GLU A 6 -23.99 -63.59 53.55
N LYS A 7 -22.88 -64.33 53.49
CA LYS A 7 -21.83 -64.12 52.48
C LYS A 7 -22.36 -64.34 51.05
N ALA A 8 -23.15 -65.38 50.83
CA ALA A 8 -23.77 -65.65 49.52
C ALA A 8 -24.75 -64.53 49.11
N GLU A 9 -25.55 -64.01 50.06
CA GLU A 9 -26.45 -62.87 49.83
C GLU A 9 -25.71 -61.59 49.48
N LYS A 10 -24.65 -61.26 50.22
CA LYS A 10 -23.79 -60.10 49.93
C LYS A 10 -23.17 -60.21 48.54
N ALA A 11 -22.61 -61.36 48.19
CA ALA A 11 -22.04 -61.61 46.86
C ALA A 11 -23.10 -61.48 45.76
N GLN A 12 -24.29 -62.05 45.97
CA GLN A 12 -25.39 -61.98 45.00
C GLN A 12 -25.83 -60.53 44.77
N LYS A 13 -25.90 -59.71 45.83
CA LYS A 13 -26.23 -58.28 45.74
C LYS A 13 -25.17 -57.52 44.94
N ILE A 14 -23.88 -57.81 45.15
CA ILE A 14 -22.78 -57.21 44.37
C ILE A 14 -22.92 -57.54 42.88
N PHE A 15 -23.13 -58.82 42.54
CA PHE A 15 -23.30 -59.21 41.14
C PHE A 15 -24.54 -58.61 40.50
N SER A 16 -25.66 -58.48 41.24
CA SER A 16 -26.88 -57.84 40.72
C SER A 16 -26.71 -56.33 40.47
N VAL A 17 -25.91 -55.64 41.30
CA VAL A 17 -25.57 -54.22 41.05
C VAL A 17 -24.71 -54.11 39.78
N LYS A 18 -23.71 -54.97 39.61
CA LYS A 18 -22.85 -54.99 38.41
C LYS A 18 -23.60 -55.36 37.14
N GLU A 19 -24.52 -56.33 37.20
CA GLU A 19 -25.41 -56.71 36.11
C GLU A 19 -26.19 -55.50 35.60
N LYS A 20 -26.91 -54.79 36.49
CA LYS A 20 -27.67 -53.57 36.14
C LYS A 20 -26.78 -52.47 35.56
N GLN A 21 -25.55 -52.36 36.04
CA GLN A 21 -24.58 -51.40 35.49
C GLN A 21 -24.20 -51.76 34.05
N PHE A 22 -23.91 -53.03 33.77
CA PHE A 22 -23.59 -53.48 32.41
C PHE A 22 -24.80 -53.40 31.47
N GLU A 23 -26.03 -53.67 31.95
CA GLU A 23 -27.24 -53.47 31.15
C GLU A 23 -27.41 -52.00 30.74
N LYS A 24 -27.20 -51.05 31.66
CA LYS A 24 -27.19 -49.61 31.32
C LYS A 24 -26.08 -49.23 30.35
N GLU A 25 -24.89 -49.80 30.50
CA GLU A 25 -23.77 -49.56 29.57
C GLU A 25 -24.11 -50.07 28.16
N ILE A 26 -24.67 -51.27 28.04
CA ILE A 26 -25.12 -51.85 26.77
C ILE A 26 -26.15 -50.95 26.10
N ASP A 27 -27.19 -50.52 26.82
CA ASP A 27 -28.22 -49.63 26.29
C ASP A 27 -27.62 -48.30 25.80
N GLY A 28 -26.67 -47.73 26.55
CA GLY A 28 -25.96 -46.51 26.17
C GLY A 28 -25.16 -46.69 24.88
N LEU A 29 -24.37 -47.76 24.80
CA LEU A 29 -23.56 -48.08 23.62
C LEU A 29 -24.41 -48.40 22.39
N GLN A 30 -25.55 -49.08 22.57
CA GLN A 30 -26.48 -49.38 21.48
C GLN A 30 -27.17 -48.12 20.94
N LYS A 31 -27.57 -47.19 21.81
CA LYS A 31 -28.09 -45.89 21.38
C LYS A 31 -27.05 -45.10 20.58
N GLU A 32 -25.80 -45.08 21.04
CA GLU A 32 -24.72 -44.42 20.30
C GLU A 32 -24.48 -45.11 18.95
N GLN A 33 -24.42 -46.44 18.92
CA GLN A 33 -24.24 -47.20 17.69
C GLN A 33 -25.38 -47.00 16.69
N ALA A 34 -26.63 -46.83 17.15
CA ALA A 34 -27.79 -46.60 16.29
C ALA A 34 -27.72 -45.26 15.52
N THR A 35 -26.93 -44.30 16.00
CA THR A 35 -26.69 -43.03 15.30
C THR A 35 -25.66 -43.14 14.18
N LEU A 36 -24.89 -44.23 14.15
CA LEU A 36 -23.86 -44.48 13.15
C LEU A 36 -24.44 -45.33 12.02
N LYS A 37 -24.16 -44.94 10.77
CA LYS A 37 -24.50 -45.78 9.62
C LYS A 37 -23.42 -46.84 9.46
N LYS A 38 -23.84 -48.10 9.34
CA LYS A 38 -22.95 -49.19 8.93
C LYS A 38 -22.59 -48.97 7.45
N SER A 39 -21.42 -48.38 7.22
CA SER A 39 -20.85 -48.17 5.89
C SER A 39 -19.83 -49.26 5.59
N GLU A 40 -19.95 -49.86 4.40
CA GLU A 40 -18.92 -50.74 3.87
C GLU A 40 -17.74 -49.89 3.42
N SER A 41 -16.53 -50.27 3.86
CA SER A 41 -15.30 -49.64 3.40
C SER A 41 -15.13 -49.91 1.91
N GLN A 42 -15.50 -48.94 1.07
CA GLN A 42 -15.23 -49.00 -0.37
C GLN A 42 -13.72 -49.02 -0.65
N SER A 43 -13.39 -49.46 -1.87
CA SER A 43 -12.05 -49.53 -2.44
C SER A 43 -11.26 -48.23 -2.30
N SER A 44 -9.93 -48.35 -2.22
CA SER A 44 -8.99 -47.25 -2.05
C SER A 44 -9.32 -46.03 -2.92
N CYS A 45 -9.38 -44.85 -2.30
CA CYS A 45 -9.53 -43.57 -3.00
C CYS A 45 -8.19 -42.82 -2.94
N GLU A 46 -7.74 -42.29 -4.07
CA GLU A 46 -6.49 -41.54 -4.18
C GLU A 46 -6.64 -40.14 -3.56
N TYR A 47 -5.65 -39.74 -2.75
CA TYR A 47 -5.58 -38.38 -2.21
C TYR A 47 -5.03 -37.42 -3.26
N ILE A 48 -5.68 -36.26 -3.38
CA ILE A 48 -5.19 -35.14 -4.19
C ILE A 48 -5.13 -33.90 -3.29
N LYS A 49 -3.95 -33.27 -3.25
CA LYS A 49 -3.74 -31.97 -2.62
C LYS A 49 -4.09 -30.85 -3.60
N LEU A 50 -5.02 -29.98 -3.24
CA LEU A 50 -5.51 -28.90 -4.10
C LEU A 50 -4.88 -27.54 -3.77
N CYS A 51 -4.67 -27.26 -2.50
CA CYS A 51 -4.20 -25.99 -1.97
C CYS A 51 -2.67 -25.96 -1.85
N LYS A 52 -2.11 -24.77 -2.07
CA LYS A 52 -0.69 -24.48 -1.87
C LYS A 52 -0.32 -24.46 -0.38
N SER A 53 -1.23 -23.96 0.44
CA SER A 53 -1.15 -23.93 1.90
C SER A 53 -2.02 -25.03 2.50
N ASP A 54 -1.65 -25.53 3.67
CA ASP A 54 -2.47 -26.52 4.37
C ASP A 54 -3.81 -25.90 4.79
N GLN A 55 -4.89 -26.54 4.36
CA GLN A 55 -6.27 -26.23 4.74
C GLN A 55 -6.84 -27.45 5.46
N LEU A 56 -7.68 -27.26 6.48
CA LEU A 56 -8.21 -28.38 7.27
C LEU A 56 -8.88 -29.46 6.42
N TRP A 57 -9.57 -29.06 5.35
CA TRP A 57 -10.24 -29.95 4.41
C TRP A 57 -9.33 -30.51 3.30
N ASP A 58 -8.06 -30.09 3.24
CA ASP A 58 -7.09 -30.48 2.22
C ASP A 58 -5.87 -31.23 2.77
N ILE A 59 -6.01 -31.92 3.90
CA ILE A 59 -4.95 -32.73 4.52
C ILE A 59 -5.15 -34.22 4.20
N GLU A 60 -4.04 -34.95 4.02
CA GLU A 60 -4.07 -36.40 3.82
C GLU A 60 -4.43 -37.12 5.13
N ASN A 61 -5.25 -38.17 5.06
CA ASN A 61 -5.71 -38.97 6.19
C ASN A 61 -6.45 -38.16 7.28
N THR A 62 -7.24 -37.18 6.86
CA THR A 62 -8.02 -36.35 7.77
C THR A 62 -9.11 -37.16 8.47
N ALA A 63 -9.14 -37.12 9.80
CA ALA A 63 -10.24 -37.63 10.61
C ALA A 63 -11.27 -36.52 10.82
N LEU A 64 -12.32 -36.51 9.99
CA LEU A 64 -13.34 -35.48 10.03
C LEU A 64 -14.30 -35.70 11.22
N SER A 65 -14.60 -34.64 11.96
CA SER A 65 -15.79 -34.56 12.81
C SER A 65 -17.07 -34.43 11.98
N TYR A 66 -18.24 -34.60 12.62
CA TYR A 66 -19.52 -34.43 11.92
C TYR A 66 -19.70 -33.00 11.41
N GLU A 67 -19.29 -32.01 12.21
CA GLU A 67 -19.33 -30.59 11.87
C GLU A 67 -18.44 -30.28 10.67
N GLU A 68 -17.24 -30.88 10.61
CA GLU A 68 -16.33 -30.72 9.47
C GLU A 68 -16.86 -31.42 8.22
N TYR A 69 -17.43 -32.62 8.35
CA TYR A 69 -18.12 -33.29 7.25
C TYR A 69 -19.25 -32.43 6.69
N ASP A 70 -20.09 -31.86 7.57
CA ASP A 70 -21.19 -30.97 7.19
C ASP A 70 -20.67 -29.71 6.49
N ALA A 71 -19.66 -29.06 7.07
CA ALA A 71 -19.10 -27.83 6.53
C ALA A 71 -18.38 -28.01 5.17
N PHE A 72 -17.75 -29.16 4.93
CA PHE A 72 -16.93 -29.38 3.73
C PHE A 72 -17.69 -30.05 2.59
N LEU A 73 -18.52 -31.06 2.90
CA LEU A 73 -19.08 -31.99 1.91
C LEU A 73 -20.57 -31.84 1.65
N ARG A 74 -21.36 -31.33 2.62
CA ARG A 74 -22.80 -31.16 2.41
C ARG A 74 -23.11 -29.98 1.51
N LYS A 75 -24.40 -29.87 1.19
CA LYS A 75 -24.95 -28.78 0.37
C LYS A 75 -24.50 -27.43 0.92
N ASP A 76 -24.02 -26.56 0.05
CA ASP A 76 -23.45 -25.24 0.37
C ASP A 76 -22.16 -25.29 1.21
N GLY A 77 -21.54 -26.48 1.30
CA GLY A 77 -20.23 -26.69 1.89
C GLY A 77 -19.10 -26.11 1.03
N VAL A 78 -17.86 -26.26 1.52
CA VAL A 78 -16.66 -25.71 0.85
C VAL A 78 -16.53 -26.20 -0.60
N LEU A 79 -16.72 -27.49 -0.86
CA LEU A 79 -16.55 -28.05 -2.21
C LEU A 79 -17.66 -27.61 -3.17
N ASP A 80 -18.90 -27.46 -2.69
CA ASP A 80 -20.02 -26.92 -3.48
C ASP A 80 -19.75 -25.47 -3.90
N LYS A 81 -19.26 -24.64 -2.97
CA LYS A 81 -18.88 -23.24 -3.24
C LYS A 81 -17.75 -23.15 -4.25
N ILE A 82 -16.73 -23.99 -4.14
CA ILE A 82 -15.65 -24.03 -5.13
C ILE A 82 -16.19 -24.47 -6.51
N GLN A 83 -17.10 -25.46 -6.56
CA GLN A 83 -17.76 -25.86 -7.81
C GLN A 83 -18.61 -24.71 -8.40
N GLU A 84 -19.32 -23.95 -7.58
CA GLU A 84 -20.07 -22.75 -7.99
C GLU A 84 -19.13 -21.72 -8.62
N PHE A 85 -17.97 -21.46 -8.00
CA PHE A 85 -16.96 -20.58 -8.58
C PHE A 85 -16.47 -21.10 -9.93
N ILE A 86 -16.11 -22.39 -10.04
CA ILE A 86 -15.58 -22.97 -11.28
C ILE A 86 -16.59 -22.81 -12.42
N LYS A 87 -17.88 -23.06 -12.16
CA LYS A 87 -18.96 -22.91 -13.15
C LYS A 87 -19.12 -21.47 -13.65
N ASN A 88 -18.81 -20.49 -12.81
CA ASN A 88 -18.95 -19.06 -13.12
C ASN A 88 -17.61 -18.35 -13.32
N ARG A 89 -16.50 -19.09 -13.45
CA ARG A 89 -15.14 -18.55 -13.42
C ARG A 89 -14.91 -17.47 -14.47
N ASP A 90 -15.33 -17.73 -15.71
CA ASP A 90 -15.14 -16.79 -16.83
C ASP A 90 -15.97 -15.51 -16.65
N LEU A 91 -17.23 -15.66 -16.20
CA LEU A 91 -18.11 -14.52 -15.90
C LEU A 91 -17.58 -13.70 -14.73
N PHE A 92 -17.08 -14.35 -13.68
CA PHE A 92 -16.44 -13.70 -12.55
C PHE A 92 -15.19 -12.93 -12.97
N ASN A 93 -14.32 -13.54 -13.79
CA ASN A 93 -13.14 -12.88 -14.33
C ASN A 93 -13.51 -11.66 -15.18
N GLN A 94 -14.55 -11.77 -16.00
CA GLN A 94 -15.07 -10.66 -16.79
C GLN A 94 -15.67 -9.56 -15.89
N TRP A 95 -16.43 -9.92 -14.85
CA TRP A 95 -16.97 -8.97 -13.88
C TRP A 95 -15.86 -8.21 -13.13
N LYS A 96 -14.81 -8.93 -12.72
CA LYS A 96 -13.64 -8.33 -12.06
C LYS A 96 -12.90 -7.38 -13.00
N LEU A 97 -12.72 -7.78 -14.26
CA LEU A 97 -12.12 -6.93 -15.30
C LEU A 97 -12.98 -5.69 -15.56
N ASN A 98 -14.30 -5.84 -15.72
CA ASN A 98 -15.22 -4.71 -15.90
C ASN A 98 -15.14 -3.72 -14.73
N THR A 99 -15.08 -4.23 -13.51
CA THR A 99 -14.97 -3.41 -12.29
C THR A 99 -13.67 -2.62 -12.30
N GLU A 100 -12.54 -3.28 -12.55
CA GLU A 100 -11.23 -2.62 -12.66
C GLU A 100 -11.19 -1.59 -13.80
N ILE A 101 -11.76 -1.90 -14.97
CA ILE A 101 -11.82 -0.96 -16.08
C ILE A 101 -12.66 0.27 -15.72
N ARG A 102 -13.81 0.09 -15.08
CA ARG A 102 -14.67 1.22 -14.65
C ARG A 102 -13.99 2.09 -13.61
N GLU A 103 -13.25 1.50 -12.67
CA GLU A 103 -12.43 2.25 -11.71
C GLU A 103 -11.37 3.10 -12.43
N ILE A 104 -10.72 2.54 -13.45
CA ILE A 104 -9.72 3.25 -14.25
C ILE A 104 -10.35 4.40 -15.05
N LEU A 105 -11.47 4.14 -15.74
CA LEU A 105 -12.16 5.13 -16.57
C LEU A 105 -12.70 6.30 -15.75
N ASN A 106 -13.10 6.04 -14.50
CA ASN A 106 -13.55 7.07 -13.56
C ASN A 106 -12.43 7.69 -12.72
N HIS A 107 -11.17 7.28 -12.94
CA HIS A 107 -10.06 7.78 -12.15
C HIS A 107 -9.73 9.24 -12.52
N HIS A 108 -9.68 10.12 -11.53
CA HIS A 108 -9.40 11.55 -11.74
C HIS A 108 -8.07 11.83 -12.48
N ASP A 109 -7.06 10.98 -12.27
CA ASP A 109 -5.76 11.08 -12.97
C ASP A 109 -5.73 10.51 -14.40
N LEU A 110 -6.81 9.97 -14.95
CA LEU A 110 -6.77 9.37 -16.29
C LEU A 110 -6.31 10.39 -17.35
N ASN A 111 -6.81 11.62 -17.26
CA ASN A 111 -6.42 12.72 -18.16
C ASN A 111 -4.98 13.21 -17.87
N ASN A 112 -4.41 12.88 -16.71
CA ASN A 112 -3.03 13.24 -16.36
C ASN A 112 -1.99 12.43 -17.14
N ILE A 113 -2.40 11.32 -17.78
CA ILE A 113 -1.51 10.46 -18.58
C ILE A 113 -0.85 11.23 -19.73
N VAL A 114 -1.55 12.19 -20.36
CA VAL A 114 -0.98 13.04 -21.42
C VAL A 114 0.17 13.89 -20.89
N PHE A 115 -0.04 14.52 -19.74
CA PHE A 115 0.98 15.35 -19.07
C PHE A 115 2.16 14.52 -18.60
N TYR A 116 1.90 13.35 -18.00
CA TYR A 116 2.95 12.40 -17.63
C TYR A 116 3.78 11.98 -18.84
N SER A 117 3.13 11.67 -19.98
CA SER A 117 3.82 11.27 -21.21
C SER A 117 4.69 12.39 -21.78
N TRP A 118 4.15 13.62 -21.78
CA TRP A 118 4.89 14.81 -22.18
C TRP A 118 6.11 15.04 -21.28
N ALA A 119 5.94 14.91 -19.96
CA ALA A 119 7.01 15.12 -18.98
C ALA A 119 8.14 14.08 -19.12
N GLN A 120 7.81 12.81 -19.39
CA GLN A 120 8.80 11.77 -19.66
C GLN A 120 9.60 12.07 -20.93
N ARG A 121 8.93 12.49 -22.02
CA ARG A 121 9.60 12.85 -23.28
C ARG A 121 10.47 14.09 -23.15
N ASN A 122 10.04 15.06 -22.33
CA ASN A 122 10.69 16.35 -22.17
C ASN A 122 11.51 16.44 -20.88
N LYS A 123 11.93 15.31 -20.30
CA LYS A 123 12.66 15.25 -19.04
C LYS A 123 13.91 16.14 -19.02
N ALA A 124 14.61 16.24 -20.16
CA ALA A 124 15.78 17.12 -20.32
C ALA A 124 15.41 18.62 -20.38
N ASN A 125 14.22 18.96 -20.89
CA ASN A 125 13.76 20.34 -21.04
C ASN A 125 13.09 20.89 -19.77
N ILE A 126 12.57 20.03 -18.88
CA ILE A 126 11.93 20.45 -17.63
C ILE A 126 12.86 21.33 -16.76
N PRO A 127 14.12 20.94 -16.49
CA PRO A 127 15.05 21.79 -15.75
C PRO A 127 15.32 23.13 -16.45
N ARG A 128 15.44 23.12 -17.79
CA ARG A 128 15.66 24.34 -18.60
C ARG A 128 14.49 25.32 -18.46
N ILE A 129 13.26 24.83 -18.58
CA ILE A 129 12.05 25.64 -18.41
C ILE A 129 11.99 26.25 -17.02
N LYS A 130 12.29 25.44 -16.00
CA LYS A 130 12.34 25.90 -14.60
C LYS A 130 13.38 27.00 -14.42
N GLU A 131 14.61 26.78 -14.86
CA GLU A 131 15.70 27.75 -14.77
C GLU A 131 15.34 29.07 -15.46
N TYR A 132 14.73 28.99 -16.64
CA TYR A 132 14.29 30.17 -17.37
C TYR A 132 13.21 30.96 -16.62
N LYS A 133 12.18 30.28 -16.09
CA LYS A 133 11.06 30.92 -15.38
C LYS A 133 11.44 31.45 -14.00
N ASP A 134 12.23 30.70 -13.24
CA ASP A 134 12.53 30.99 -11.84
C ASP A 134 13.73 31.94 -11.69
N LEU A 135 14.71 31.91 -12.61
CA LEU A 135 15.94 32.70 -12.51
C LEU A 135 16.10 33.70 -13.66
N ILE A 136 16.18 33.23 -14.92
CA ILE A 136 16.62 34.06 -16.05
C ILE A 136 15.64 35.19 -16.34
N LYS A 137 14.36 34.86 -16.56
CA LYS A 137 13.32 35.85 -16.94
C LYS A 137 13.09 36.89 -15.83
N PRO A 138 13.00 36.52 -14.54
CA PRO A 138 12.95 37.50 -13.46
C PRO A 138 14.19 38.40 -13.40
N SER A 139 15.39 37.83 -13.54
CA SER A 139 16.65 38.60 -13.48
C SER A 139 16.76 39.64 -14.60
N ILE A 140 16.36 39.27 -15.82
CA ILE A 140 16.31 40.20 -16.97
C ILE A 140 15.26 41.29 -16.75
N ARG A 141 14.11 40.97 -16.13
CA ARG A 141 13.06 41.97 -15.84
C ARG A 141 13.43 42.94 -14.72
N SER A 142 14.20 42.48 -13.74
CA SER A 142 14.65 43.32 -12.62
C SER A 142 15.93 44.10 -12.91
N PHE A 143 16.58 43.86 -14.06
CA PHE A 143 17.86 44.47 -14.41
C PHE A 143 17.82 45.99 -14.24
N SER A 144 18.87 46.51 -13.61
CA SER A 144 19.07 47.94 -13.42
C SER A 144 20.56 48.27 -13.43
N VAL A 145 20.89 49.54 -13.67
CA VAL A 145 22.27 50.06 -13.62
C VAL A 145 22.98 49.73 -12.31
N SER A 146 22.22 49.63 -11.20
CA SER A 146 22.74 49.33 -9.86
C SER A 146 22.96 47.84 -9.57
N GLN A 147 22.43 46.94 -10.40
CA GLN A 147 22.54 45.50 -10.18
C GLN A 147 23.67 44.92 -11.01
N SER A 148 24.75 44.53 -10.34
CA SER A 148 25.91 43.87 -10.93
C SER A 148 25.80 42.34 -10.98
N ASN A 149 24.63 41.78 -10.62
CA ASN A 149 24.46 40.33 -10.62
C ASN A 149 24.18 39.85 -12.06
N ILE A 150 25.20 39.21 -12.63
CA ILE A 150 25.22 38.66 -14.00
C ILE A 150 25.21 37.12 -13.91
N ASP A 151 24.92 36.56 -12.74
CA ASP A 151 25.01 35.10 -12.48
C ASP A 151 24.06 34.31 -13.39
N PHE A 152 22.95 34.93 -13.83
CA PHE A 152 22.02 34.33 -14.78
C PHE A 152 22.62 34.09 -16.18
N LEU A 153 23.68 34.81 -16.59
CA LEU A 153 24.35 34.54 -17.87
C LEU A 153 25.07 33.19 -17.86
N GLU A 154 25.56 32.75 -16.70
CA GLU A 154 26.19 31.43 -16.56
C GLU A 154 25.13 30.32 -16.71
N SER A 155 23.93 30.51 -16.14
CA SER A 155 22.79 29.62 -16.39
C SER A 155 22.42 29.55 -17.87
N ILE A 156 22.49 30.66 -18.60
CA ILE A 156 22.26 30.66 -20.06
C ILE A 156 23.34 29.85 -20.78
N LYS A 157 24.62 30.03 -20.44
CA LYS A 157 25.74 29.26 -21.01
C LYS A 157 25.67 27.77 -20.67
N ASN A 158 25.04 27.38 -19.58
CA ASN A 158 24.93 25.98 -19.19
C ASN A 158 23.69 25.29 -19.78
N PHE A 159 22.56 25.99 -19.87
CA PHE A 159 21.28 25.39 -20.25
C PHE A 159 20.82 25.73 -21.67
N PHE A 160 21.41 26.72 -22.36
CA PHE A 160 20.81 27.31 -23.57
C PHE A 160 21.78 27.51 -24.74
N THR A 161 22.90 26.80 -24.79
CA THR A 161 23.91 26.92 -25.87
C THR A 161 23.43 26.52 -27.25
N ASP A 162 22.41 25.65 -27.33
CA ASP A 162 21.72 25.23 -28.54
C ASP A 162 20.68 26.26 -29.03
N ILE A 163 20.36 27.26 -28.21
CA ILE A 163 19.31 28.26 -28.48
C ILE A 163 19.90 29.67 -28.62
N VAL A 164 20.83 30.04 -27.75
CA VAL A 164 21.49 31.35 -27.71
C VAL A 164 22.89 31.21 -28.27
N ARG A 165 23.26 32.06 -29.25
CA ARG A 165 24.57 31.99 -29.90
C ARG A 165 25.66 32.53 -28.98
N ASN A 166 26.86 31.95 -29.08
CA ASN A 166 28.01 32.43 -28.32
C ASN A 166 28.35 33.90 -28.64
N ASP A 167 28.29 34.30 -29.91
CA ASP A 167 28.52 35.68 -30.34
C ASP A 167 27.55 36.67 -29.65
N ASP A 168 26.27 36.28 -29.51
CA ASP A 168 25.26 37.09 -28.82
C ASP A 168 25.59 37.21 -27.32
N MET A 169 26.09 36.13 -26.71
CA MET A 169 26.53 36.13 -25.30
C MET A 169 27.77 37.00 -25.09
N GLU A 170 28.74 36.97 -26.01
CA GLU A 170 29.92 37.84 -25.98
C GLU A 170 29.53 39.31 -26.13
N GLU A 171 28.62 39.64 -27.06
CA GLU A 171 28.12 41.01 -27.23
C GLU A 171 27.46 41.54 -25.94
N ILE A 172 26.64 40.72 -25.29
CA ILE A 172 25.99 41.06 -24.03
C ILE A 172 27.03 41.26 -22.92
N GLN A 173 28.00 40.34 -22.78
CA GLN A 173 29.06 40.46 -21.77
C GLN A 173 29.88 41.73 -21.96
N ASN A 174 30.29 42.04 -23.20
CA ASN A 174 30.99 43.28 -23.52
C ASN A 174 30.18 44.52 -23.16
N ALA A 175 28.86 44.51 -23.41
CA ALA A 175 28.00 45.63 -23.04
C ALA A 175 27.91 45.82 -21.51
N PHE A 176 27.85 44.73 -20.74
CA PHE A 176 27.91 44.77 -19.27
C PHE A 176 29.25 45.30 -18.74
N GLU A 177 30.38 44.91 -19.35
CA GLU A 177 31.70 45.43 -18.96
C GLU A 177 31.82 46.94 -19.22
N ILE A 178 31.31 47.41 -20.36
CA ILE A 178 31.26 48.85 -20.69
C ILE A 178 30.39 49.60 -19.68
N LEU A 179 29.23 49.03 -19.30
CA LEU A 179 28.36 49.64 -18.29
C LEU A 179 29.08 49.75 -16.94
N ARG A 180 29.71 48.66 -16.49
CA ARG A 180 30.46 48.63 -15.22
C ARG A 180 31.55 49.71 -15.20
N SER A 181 32.38 49.77 -16.24
CA SER A 181 33.44 50.78 -16.37
C SER A 181 32.91 52.22 -16.38
N THR A 182 31.77 52.45 -17.06
CA THR A 182 31.11 53.76 -17.11
C THR A 182 30.59 54.19 -15.73
N VAL A 183 29.97 53.27 -14.99
CA VAL A 183 29.46 53.52 -13.64
C VAL A 183 30.60 53.75 -12.63
N GLU A 184 31.67 52.96 -12.71
CA GLU A 184 32.86 53.13 -11.88
C GLU A 184 33.50 54.51 -12.11
N SER A 185 33.67 54.90 -13.38
CA SER A 185 34.17 56.23 -13.74
C SER A 185 33.29 57.36 -13.22
N GLY A 186 31.96 57.20 -13.30
CA GLY A 186 30.99 58.14 -12.73
C GLY A 186 31.09 58.25 -11.20
N ASN A 187 31.27 57.13 -10.51
CA ASN A 187 31.44 57.10 -9.06
C ASN A 187 32.74 57.77 -8.61
N GLU A 188 33.85 57.55 -9.32
CA GLU A 188 35.12 58.22 -9.02
C GLU A 188 35.04 59.73 -9.28
N LEU A 189 34.41 60.16 -10.39
CA LEU A 189 34.16 61.58 -10.63
C LEU A 189 33.30 62.18 -9.51
N GLN A 190 32.27 61.47 -9.06
CA GLN A 190 31.42 61.93 -7.97
C GLN A 190 32.20 62.10 -6.66
N LYS A 191 33.10 61.16 -6.33
CA LYS A 191 33.98 61.29 -5.15
C LYS A 191 34.88 62.52 -5.25
N ILE A 192 35.45 62.79 -6.43
CA ILE A 192 36.29 63.98 -6.66
C ILE A 192 35.45 65.26 -6.49
N ILE A 193 34.25 65.31 -7.07
CA ILE A 193 33.34 66.45 -6.95
C ILE A 193 33.01 66.73 -5.48
N VAL A 194 32.66 65.71 -4.71
CA VAL A 194 32.36 65.86 -3.27
C VAL A 194 33.59 66.37 -2.51
N ARG A 195 34.78 65.85 -2.79
CA ARG A 195 36.03 66.35 -2.17
C ARG A 195 36.30 67.82 -2.50
N LEU A 196 36.12 68.22 -3.75
CA LEU A 196 36.28 69.62 -4.17
C LEU A 196 35.25 70.53 -3.52
N GLN A 197 34.01 70.06 -3.35
CA GLN A 197 32.96 70.80 -2.65
C GLN A 197 33.29 70.97 -1.16
N ASN A 198 33.74 69.92 -0.48
CA ASN A 198 34.14 70.00 0.93
C ASN A 198 35.36 70.93 1.11
N ALA A 199 36.39 70.79 0.27
CA ALA A 199 37.56 71.69 0.30
C ALA A 199 37.17 73.15 0.06
N ARG A 200 36.20 73.40 -0.83
CA ARG A 200 35.63 74.75 -1.05
C ARG A 200 34.91 75.27 0.20
N GLU A 201 34.11 74.45 0.87
CA GLU A 201 33.42 74.82 2.11
C GLU A 201 34.41 75.15 3.22
N GLU A 202 35.46 74.35 3.39
CA GLU A 202 36.57 74.61 4.31
C GLU A 202 37.27 75.94 4.03
N ILE A 203 37.62 76.23 2.75
CA ILE A 203 38.22 77.52 2.36
C ILE A 203 37.26 78.68 2.65
N ASN A 204 35.97 78.52 2.36
CA ASN A 204 34.96 79.55 2.63
C ASN A 204 34.80 79.84 4.13
N GLU A 205 34.84 78.81 4.98
CA GLU A 205 34.82 78.94 6.44
C GLU A 205 36.07 79.69 6.93
N ILE A 206 37.27 79.36 6.42
CA ILE A 206 38.52 80.05 6.74
C ILE A 206 38.48 81.53 6.34
N ILE A 207 37.95 81.85 5.15
CA ILE A 207 37.82 83.22 4.65
C ILE A 207 36.82 84.04 5.50
N LYS A 208 35.75 83.41 6.03
CA LYS A 208 34.73 84.07 6.84
C LYS A 208 35.09 84.21 8.32
N GLY A 209 35.96 83.34 8.84
CA GLY A 209 36.25 83.17 10.27
C GLY A 209 37.37 84.03 10.86
N ASP A 210 37.45 85.32 10.53
CA ASP A 210 38.36 86.36 11.05
C ASP A 210 39.73 86.59 10.36
N VAL A 211 39.87 87.86 9.91
CA VAL A 211 41.07 88.73 9.87
C VAL A 211 42.30 88.19 9.11
N VAL A 212 42.28 88.32 7.78
CA VAL A 212 43.10 89.28 7.00
C VAL A 212 42.42 89.39 5.63
N LEU A 213 42.10 90.62 5.21
CA LEU A 213 41.86 90.98 3.81
C LEU A 213 43.13 90.68 2.99
N ILE A 214 43.45 89.41 2.79
CA ILE A 214 44.29 89.05 1.67
C ILE A 214 43.31 89.18 0.51
N ALA A 215 43.49 90.24 -0.27
CA ALA A 215 43.02 90.27 -1.64
C ALA A 215 43.66 89.06 -2.34
N LEU A 216 43.10 87.86 -2.11
CA LEU A 216 43.43 86.62 -2.77
C LEU A 216 42.88 86.74 -4.18
N ASN A 217 43.60 87.57 -4.91
CA ASN A 217 43.56 87.69 -6.32
C ASN A 217 44.16 86.40 -6.91
N GLU A 218 45.02 85.69 -6.19
CA GLU A 218 45.64 84.45 -6.68
C GLU A 218 44.85 83.19 -6.25
N CYS A 219 44.55 82.31 -7.21
CA CYS A 219 43.92 81.03 -6.94
C CYS A 219 44.90 80.09 -6.19
N PRO A 220 44.55 79.58 -4.99
CA PRO A 220 45.44 78.72 -4.21
C PRO A 220 45.67 77.33 -4.83
N ILE A 221 44.89 76.96 -5.85
CA ILE A 221 44.97 75.65 -6.53
C ILE A 221 45.82 75.71 -7.80
N CYS A 222 45.73 76.79 -8.59
CA CYS A 222 46.41 76.91 -9.88
C CYS A 222 47.38 78.09 -10.03
N GLY A 223 47.49 78.97 -9.02
CA GLY A 223 48.39 80.13 -9.05
C GLY A 223 47.95 81.26 -10.00
N THR A 224 46.78 81.15 -10.64
CA THR A 224 46.27 82.20 -11.54
C THR A 224 45.90 83.44 -10.75
N ASN A 225 46.41 84.59 -11.15
CA ASN A 225 46.18 85.89 -10.50
C ASN A 225 45.03 86.66 -11.19
N PHE A 226 43.91 86.75 -10.50
CA PHE A 226 42.66 87.42 -10.84
C PHE A 226 42.68 88.88 -10.40
N LYS A 227 41.99 89.77 -11.13
CA LYS A 227 42.02 91.20 -10.83
C LYS A 227 41.30 91.57 -9.53
N SER A 228 40.41 90.70 -9.05
CA SER A 228 39.72 90.86 -7.77
C SER A 228 39.27 89.51 -7.22
N PRO A 229 39.00 89.40 -5.92
CA PRO A 229 38.46 88.19 -5.29
C PRO A 229 37.09 87.77 -5.89
N GLU A 230 36.27 88.73 -6.33
CA GLU A 230 34.98 88.45 -6.95
C GLU A 230 35.15 87.71 -8.28
N LEU A 231 36.18 88.04 -9.07
CA LEU A 231 36.49 87.35 -10.32
C LEU A 231 37.05 85.93 -10.09
N LEU A 232 37.79 85.72 -8.99
CA LEU A 232 38.21 84.38 -8.57
C LEU A 232 36.99 83.52 -8.20
N ILE A 233 36.06 84.08 -7.41
CA ILE A 233 34.82 83.40 -7.03
C ILE A 233 33.98 83.08 -8.28
N GLU A 234 33.82 84.03 -9.22
CA GLU A 234 33.08 83.81 -10.48
C GLU A 234 33.75 82.72 -11.34
N HIS A 235 35.08 82.70 -11.43
CA HIS A 235 35.81 81.69 -12.19
C HIS A 235 35.68 80.30 -11.56
N VAL A 236 35.71 80.20 -10.24
CA VAL A 236 35.47 78.94 -9.51
C VAL A 236 34.01 78.48 -9.64
N ASP A 237 33.05 79.41 -9.60
CA ASP A 237 31.63 79.11 -9.75
C ASP A 237 31.26 78.61 -11.15
N LYS A 238 32.06 78.90 -12.19
CA LYS A 238 31.90 78.32 -13.54
C LYS A 238 32.12 76.81 -13.57
N TYR A 239 32.97 76.25 -12.70
CA TYR A 239 33.23 74.81 -12.69
C TYR A 239 32.09 73.98 -12.09
N LYS A 240 31.29 74.53 -11.17
CA LYS A 240 30.17 73.81 -10.55
C LYS A 240 29.09 73.34 -11.55
N PRO A 241 28.59 74.18 -12.48
CA PRO A 241 27.68 73.73 -13.53
C PRO A 241 28.37 72.80 -14.54
N GLU A 242 29.67 72.99 -14.83
CA GLU A 242 30.43 72.08 -15.71
C GLU A 242 30.51 70.66 -15.12
N PHE A 243 30.86 70.53 -13.84
CA PHE A 243 30.89 69.24 -13.15
C PHE A 243 29.52 68.57 -13.08
N LYS A 244 28.47 69.33 -12.74
CA LYS A 244 27.09 68.81 -12.77
C LYS A 244 26.69 68.33 -14.17
N THR A 245 27.13 69.04 -15.22
CA THR A 245 26.87 68.67 -16.61
C THR A 245 27.62 67.39 -16.98
N SER A 246 28.92 67.28 -16.67
CA SER A 246 29.72 66.07 -16.91
C SER A 246 29.18 64.85 -16.15
N GLN A 247 28.75 65.04 -14.90
CA GLN A 247 28.09 64.00 -14.11
C GLN A 247 26.77 63.57 -14.76
N GLY A 248 25.92 64.51 -15.17
CA GLY A 248 24.68 64.23 -15.88
C GLY A 248 24.91 63.43 -17.16
N LEU A 249 25.91 63.81 -17.96
CA LEU A 249 26.28 63.11 -19.19
C LEU A 249 26.74 61.67 -18.93
N LEU A 250 27.47 61.40 -17.84
CA LEU A 250 27.88 60.04 -17.47
C LEU A 250 26.69 59.17 -17.04
N TYR A 251 25.75 59.72 -16.26
CA TYR A 251 24.53 59.01 -15.91
C TYR A 251 23.64 58.74 -17.13
N ASP A 252 23.49 59.72 -18.02
CA ASP A 252 22.73 59.56 -19.27
C ASP A 252 23.38 58.51 -20.18
N ASN A 253 24.70 58.47 -20.25
CA ASN A 253 25.43 57.45 -21.01
C ASN A 253 25.27 56.06 -20.39
N ALA A 254 25.40 55.94 -19.06
CA ALA A 254 25.16 54.68 -18.35
C ALA A 254 23.73 54.18 -18.56
N LYS A 255 22.74 55.09 -18.54
CA LYS A 255 21.34 54.77 -18.83
C LYS A 255 21.16 54.26 -20.28
N LYS A 256 21.74 54.96 -21.27
CA LYS A 256 21.69 54.50 -22.68
C LYS A 256 22.31 53.12 -22.87
N ILE A 257 23.42 52.83 -22.18
CA ILE A 257 24.06 51.51 -22.22
C ILE A 257 23.14 50.46 -21.57
N ALA A 258 22.54 50.77 -20.42
CA ALA A 258 21.59 49.87 -19.76
C ALA A 258 20.34 49.60 -20.62
N ASP A 259 19.78 50.63 -21.28
CA ASP A 259 18.67 50.46 -22.21
C ASP A 259 19.09 49.56 -23.40
N LYS A 260 20.31 49.71 -23.91
CA LYS A 260 20.86 48.83 -24.95
C LYS A 260 21.01 47.39 -24.46
N ILE A 261 21.52 47.18 -23.24
CA ILE A 261 21.62 45.85 -22.63
C ILE A 261 20.23 45.23 -22.51
N GLN A 262 19.23 45.96 -22.04
CA GLN A 262 17.85 45.45 -21.93
C GLN A 262 17.32 44.98 -23.28
N ILE A 263 17.57 45.74 -24.35
CA ILE A 263 17.21 45.36 -25.71
C ILE A 263 17.93 44.07 -26.13
N LEU A 264 19.25 43.97 -25.89
CA LEU A 264 20.01 42.78 -26.22
C LEU A 264 19.51 41.54 -25.45
N LEU A 265 19.25 41.68 -24.15
CA LEU A 265 18.69 40.61 -23.31
C LEU A 265 17.33 40.14 -23.84
N GLU A 266 16.46 41.07 -24.21
CA GLU A 266 15.14 40.75 -24.75
C GLU A 266 15.22 40.07 -26.13
N GLU A 267 16.03 40.62 -27.04
CA GLU A 267 16.07 40.15 -28.43
C GLU A 267 16.89 38.89 -28.64
N LYS A 268 17.97 38.71 -27.87
CA LYS A 268 18.93 37.62 -28.07
C LYS A 268 18.77 36.48 -27.07
N ILE A 269 18.11 36.70 -25.93
CA ILE A 269 17.88 35.66 -24.92
C ILE A 269 16.40 35.37 -24.76
N VAL A 270 15.59 36.37 -24.39
CA VAL A 270 14.17 36.15 -24.07
C VAL A 270 13.40 35.64 -25.29
N LYS A 271 13.41 36.37 -26.40
CA LYS A 271 12.66 35.99 -27.61
C LYS A 271 13.05 34.60 -28.14
N PRO A 272 14.34 34.23 -28.28
CA PRO A 272 14.71 32.90 -28.78
C PRO A 272 14.29 31.76 -27.84
N ILE A 273 14.48 31.93 -26.53
CA ILE A 273 14.08 30.90 -25.55
C ILE A 273 12.56 30.75 -25.51
N GLU A 274 11.81 31.86 -25.53
CA GLU A 274 10.35 31.82 -25.58
C GLU A 274 9.86 31.18 -26.89
N PHE A 275 10.44 31.54 -28.03
CA PHE A 275 10.11 30.93 -29.31
C PHE A 275 10.32 29.40 -29.29
N PHE A 276 11.44 28.94 -28.74
CA PHE A 276 11.76 27.52 -28.65
C PHE A 276 10.72 26.75 -27.82
N PHE A 277 10.36 27.23 -26.63
CA PHE A 277 9.42 26.53 -25.76
C PHE A 277 7.94 26.73 -26.14
N ASN A 278 7.59 27.86 -26.75
CA ASN A 278 6.21 28.11 -27.21
C ASN A 278 5.84 27.27 -28.43
N LYS A 279 6.80 26.88 -29.28
CA LYS A 279 6.55 26.08 -30.48
C LYS A 279 5.74 24.81 -30.19
N ASP A 280 5.96 24.18 -29.04
CA ASP A 280 5.30 22.95 -28.61
C ASP A 280 4.44 23.14 -27.35
N ASN A 281 4.02 24.38 -27.04
CA ASN A 281 3.28 24.73 -25.82
C ASN A 281 3.94 24.22 -24.52
N SER A 282 5.28 24.14 -24.50
CA SER A 282 6.03 23.51 -23.41
C SER A 282 5.88 24.25 -22.08
N PHE A 283 5.71 25.58 -22.11
CA PHE A 283 5.50 26.36 -20.88
C PHE A 283 4.17 26.04 -20.21
N ASP A 284 3.08 25.92 -20.98
CA ASP A 284 1.75 25.63 -20.46
C ASP A 284 1.66 24.19 -19.97
N MET A 285 2.29 23.27 -20.70
CA MET A 285 2.42 21.86 -20.30
C MET A 285 3.22 21.73 -18.99
N TYR A 286 4.31 22.48 -18.84
CA TYR A 286 5.10 22.50 -17.61
C TYR A 286 4.28 22.99 -16.40
N GLU A 287 3.55 24.11 -16.52
CA GLU A 287 2.70 24.60 -15.43
C GLU A 287 1.62 23.57 -15.05
N SER A 288 1.01 22.96 -16.07
CA SER A 288 -0.01 21.92 -15.87
C SER A 288 0.57 20.68 -15.18
N CYS A 289 1.83 20.33 -15.43
CA CYS A 289 2.50 19.21 -14.75
C CYS A 289 2.80 19.53 -13.28
N LYS A 290 3.19 20.77 -12.95
CA LYS A 290 3.58 21.19 -11.60
C LYS A 290 2.45 21.00 -10.58
N SER A 291 1.20 21.12 -11.01
CA SER A 291 0.02 20.97 -10.15
C SER A 291 -0.53 19.54 -10.06
N LYS A 292 0.10 18.55 -10.72
CA LYS A 292 -0.43 17.17 -10.83
C LYS A 292 0.44 16.17 -10.05
N ASN A 293 -0.19 15.14 -9.51
CA ASN A 293 0.53 13.98 -8.95
C ASN A 293 0.92 13.00 -10.07
N LEU A 294 2.17 13.09 -10.51
CA LEU A 294 2.67 12.25 -11.61
C LEU A 294 3.00 10.81 -11.18
N ASP A 295 3.22 10.55 -9.89
CA ASP A 295 3.54 9.20 -9.39
C ASP A 295 2.31 8.29 -9.37
N ASP A 296 1.16 8.83 -8.94
CA ASP A 296 -0.13 8.13 -9.00
C ASP A 296 -0.52 7.86 -10.45
N THR A 297 -0.33 8.86 -11.33
CA THR A 297 -0.55 8.72 -12.77
C THR A 297 0.33 7.63 -13.38
N ALA A 298 1.60 7.53 -12.97
CA ALA A 298 2.51 6.48 -13.43
C ALA A 298 2.02 5.07 -13.03
N THR A 299 1.51 4.93 -11.80
CA THR A 299 0.95 3.68 -11.28
C THR A 299 -0.31 3.27 -12.03
N LEU A 300 -1.21 4.23 -12.28
CA LEU A 300 -2.41 4.03 -13.11
C LEU A 300 -2.03 3.58 -14.52
N LEU A 301 -1.06 4.25 -15.16
CA LEU A 301 -0.62 3.92 -16.50
C LEU A 301 -0.03 2.49 -16.58
N LYS A 302 0.72 2.05 -15.57
CA LYS A 302 1.23 0.66 -15.51
C LYS A 302 0.08 -0.36 -15.49
N ARG A 303 -0.98 -0.10 -14.74
CA ARG A 303 -2.19 -0.96 -14.71
C ARG A 303 -2.85 -1.01 -16.09
N ILE A 304 -3.05 0.15 -16.71
CA ILE A 304 -3.64 0.25 -18.06
C ILE A 304 -2.80 -0.52 -19.08
N LYS A 305 -1.48 -0.31 -19.10
CA LYS A 305 -0.56 -1.01 -20.01
C LYS A 305 -0.64 -2.53 -19.85
N LYS A 306 -0.80 -3.03 -18.62
CA LYS A 306 -1.00 -4.47 -18.36
C LYS A 306 -2.33 -5.00 -18.93
N ILE A 307 -3.43 -4.28 -18.76
CA ILE A 307 -4.76 -4.68 -19.25
C ILE A 307 -4.83 -4.67 -20.79
N LEU A 308 -4.27 -3.63 -21.39
CA LEU A 308 -4.29 -3.41 -22.83
C LEU A 308 -3.10 -4.06 -23.56
N LYS A 309 -2.11 -4.59 -22.83
CA LYS A 309 -0.86 -5.14 -23.36
C LYS A 309 -0.11 -4.15 -24.27
N LEU A 310 -0.04 -2.90 -23.83
CA LEU A 310 0.67 -1.83 -24.54
C LEU A 310 2.18 -1.89 -24.28
N ASP A 311 2.97 -1.45 -25.26
CA ASP A 311 4.42 -1.27 -25.11
C ASP A 311 4.73 -0.21 -24.03
N GLU A 312 5.87 -0.36 -23.35
CA GLU A 312 6.35 0.61 -22.38
C GLU A 312 6.68 1.97 -23.01
N ASN A 313 7.04 2.00 -24.29
CA ASN A 313 7.49 3.20 -24.99
C ASN A 313 6.38 3.98 -25.69
N VAL A 314 5.11 3.57 -25.56
CA VAL A 314 3.99 4.31 -26.15
C VAL A 314 3.88 5.70 -25.51
N VAL A 315 3.87 6.73 -26.36
CA VAL A 315 3.68 8.13 -25.96
C VAL A 315 2.23 8.51 -26.21
N PHE A 316 1.60 9.16 -25.23
CA PHE A 316 0.20 9.56 -25.31
C PHE A 316 0.07 11.08 -25.50
N ASN A 317 -0.70 11.47 -26.50
CA ASN A 317 -1.34 12.79 -26.60
C ASN A 317 -2.85 12.64 -26.34
N GLU A 318 -3.62 13.72 -26.41
CA GLU A 318 -5.08 13.67 -26.15
C GLU A 318 -5.80 12.69 -27.07
N GLU A 319 -5.50 12.69 -28.37
CA GLU A 319 -6.09 11.77 -29.34
C GLU A 319 -5.71 10.31 -29.05
N SER A 320 -4.45 10.06 -28.69
CA SER A 320 -3.95 8.73 -28.35
C SER A 320 -4.50 8.24 -27.01
N LEU A 321 -4.78 9.13 -26.05
CA LEU A 321 -5.48 8.77 -24.81
C LEU A 321 -6.88 8.23 -25.14
N GLN A 322 -7.61 8.91 -26.02
CA GLN A 322 -8.93 8.44 -26.45
C GLN A 322 -8.84 7.12 -27.23
N ASN A 323 -7.97 7.05 -28.25
CA ASN A 323 -7.95 5.96 -29.22
C ASN A 323 -7.17 4.72 -28.75
N LEU A 324 -6.14 4.87 -27.91
CA LEU A 324 -5.30 3.77 -27.45
C LEU A 324 -5.60 3.34 -26.01
N ILE A 325 -6.29 4.16 -25.21
CA ILE A 325 -6.63 3.82 -23.83
C ILE A 325 -8.15 3.77 -23.63
N ILE A 326 -8.87 4.88 -23.76
CA ILE A 326 -10.28 4.97 -23.36
C ILE A 326 -11.15 4.04 -24.20
N ALA A 327 -11.17 4.19 -25.52
CA ALA A 327 -12.01 3.36 -26.39
C ALA A 327 -11.65 1.86 -26.31
N PRO A 328 -10.37 1.44 -26.29
CA PRO A 328 -10.01 0.03 -26.08
C PRO A 328 -10.41 -0.53 -24.70
N LEU A 329 -10.38 0.28 -23.64
CA LEU A 329 -10.86 -0.11 -22.32
C LEU A 329 -12.39 -0.30 -22.33
N GLU A 330 -13.12 0.65 -22.88
CA GLU A 330 -14.59 0.56 -23.04
C GLU A 330 -14.98 -0.68 -23.86
N ALA A 331 -14.29 -0.96 -24.97
CA ALA A 331 -14.54 -2.13 -25.82
C ALA A 331 -14.25 -3.47 -25.12
N LYS A 332 -13.44 -3.48 -24.04
CA LYS A 332 -13.21 -4.68 -23.21
C LYS A 332 -14.30 -4.92 -22.18
N ILE A 333 -15.14 -3.91 -21.89
CA ILE A 333 -16.31 -4.09 -21.03
C ILE A 333 -17.32 -4.97 -21.76
N LYS A 334 -17.70 -6.07 -21.15
CA LYS A 334 -18.72 -6.98 -21.68
C LYS A 334 -19.86 -7.13 -20.68
N ASP A 335 -21.07 -7.30 -21.17
CA ASP A 335 -22.21 -7.55 -20.29
C ASP A 335 -22.02 -8.85 -19.50
N VAL A 336 -22.36 -8.76 -18.23
CA VAL A 336 -22.38 -9.89 -17.30
C VAL A 336 -23.80 -10.04 -16.76
N PRO A 337 -24.34 -11.27 -16.64
CA PRO A 337 -25.71 -11.47 -16.20
C PRO A 337 -25.98 -10.91 -14.80
N GLU A 338 -27.04 -10.13 -14.63
CA GLU A 338 -27.42 -9.52 -13.34
C GLU A 338 -27.98 -10.54 -12.33
N ASN A 339 -28.43 -11.70 -12.80
CA ASN A 339 -28.95 -12.77 -11.94
C ASN A 339 -27.86 -13.51 -11.14
N ILE A 340 -26.59 -13.23 -11.39
CA ILE A 340 -25.45 -13.83 -10.68
C ILE A 340 -24.96 -12.88 -9.60
N ASN A 341 -24.92 -13.34 -8.35
CA ASN A 341 -24.37 -12.57 -7.24
C ASN A 341 -22.83 -12.64 -7.23
N PHE A 342 -22.18 -11.80 -8.04
CA PHE A 342 -20.72 -11.73 -8.12
C PHE A 342 -20.03 -11.36 -6.79
N ALA A 343 -20.71 -10.62 -5.90
CA ALA A 343 -20.17 -10.33 -4.57
C ALA A 343 -20.06 -11.62 -3.71
N SER A 344 -21.01 -12.54 -3.84
CA SER A 344 -20.93 -13.86 -3.22
C SER A 344 -19.79 -14.69 -3.79
N ILE A 345 -19.67 -14.74 -5.13
CA ILE A 345 -18.58 -15.45 -5.82
C ILE A 345 -17.21 -14.88 -5.45
N ASN A 346 -17.10 -13.55 -5.28
CA ASN A 346 -15.85 -12.92 -4.83
C ASN A 346 -15.47 -13.37 -3.41
N LYS A 347 -16.43 -13.48 -2.49
CA LYS A 347 -16.18 -14.04 -1.14
C LYS A 347 -15.69 -15.48 -1.21
N ILE A 348 -16.28 -16.30 -2.08
CA ILE A 348 -15.83 -17.68 -2.31
C ILE A 348 -14.37 -17.68 -2.81
N TYR A 349 -14.06 -16.80 -3.77
CA TYR A 349 -12.70 -16.67 -4.30
C TYR A 349 -11.69 -16.33 -3.20
N ASP A 350 -12.01 -15.31 -2.40
CA ASP A 350 -11.13 -14.80 -1.35
C ASP A 350 -10.96 -15.78 -0.18
N THR A 351 -11.97 -16.60 0.09
CA THR A 351 -11.96 -17.55 1.20
C THR A 351 -11.28 -18.87 0.82
N TYR A 352 -11.51 -19.37 -0.38
CA TYR A 352 -11.10 -20.72 -0.76
C TYR A 352 -10.22 -20.75 -2.01
N VAL A 353 -10.69 -20.17 -3.12
CA VAL A 353 -10.11 -20.42 -4.45
C VAL A 353 -8.72 -19.84 -4.61
N LYS A 354 -8.43 -18.66 -4.03
CA LYS A 354 -7.11 -18.01 -4.16
C LYS A 354 -5.94 -18.86 -3.64
N TYR A 355 -6.23 -19.84 -2.78
CA TYR A 355 -5.24 -20.76 -2.21
C TYR A 355 -5.05 -22.04 -3.03
N ILE A 356 -5.94 -22.31 -3.99
CA ILE A 356 -5.91 -23.49 -4.86
C ILE A 356 -4.95 -23.23 -6.03
N GLU A 357 -4.21 -24.26 -6.45
CA GLU A 357 -3.41 -24.20 -7.67
C GLU A 357 -4.30 -24.15 -8.91
N ASP A 358 -4.06 -23.21 -9.82
CA ASP A 358 -4.94 -22.97 -10.96
C ASP A 358 -5.12 -24.20 -11.87
N ILE A 359 -4.06 -24.99 -12.01
CA ILE A 359 -4.04 -26.25 -12.78
C ILE A 359 -5.00 -27.29 -12.17
N LYS A 360 -5.24 -27.21 -10.86
CA LYS A 360 -6.12 -28.10 -10.09
C LYS A 360 -7.51 -27.51 -9.86
N LEU A 361 -7.83 -26.37 -10.43
CA LEU A 361 -9.12 -25.71 -10.28
C LEU A 361 -10.09 -26.15 -11.40
N ASN A 362 -10.50 -27.42 -11.37
CA ASN A 362 -11.44 -27.99 -12.33
C ASN A 362 -12.44 -28.94 -11.66
N LEU A 363 -13.58 -29.21 -12.30
CA LEU A 363 -14.65 -29.99 -11.68
C LEU A 363 -14.23 -31.42 -11.32
N ASP A 364 -13.41 -32.07 -12.14
CA ASP A 364 -12.94 -33.45 -11.92
C ASP A 364 -12.09 -33.58 -10.65
N THR A 365 -11.13 -32.68 -10.47
CA THR A 365 -10.26 -32.66 -9.27
C THR A 365 -11.03 -32.33 -8.00
N ILE A 366 -12.01 -31.42 -8.05
CA ILE A 366 -12.89 -31.15 -6.90
C ILE A 366 -13.76 -32.37 -6.58
N GLU A 367 -14.25 -33.09 -7.59
CA GLU A 367 -15.05 -34.29 -7.38
C GLU A 367 -14.22 -35.45 -6.81
N LYS A 368 -12.99 -35.65 -7.31
CA LYS A 368 -12.03 -36.59 -6.71
C LYS A 368 -11.76 -36.26 -5.24
N LYS A 369 -11.58 -34.97 -4.91
CA LYS A 369 -11.42 -34.53 -3.52
C LYS A 369 -12.65 -34.82 -2.67
N ARG A 370 -13.86 -34.57 -3.20
CA ARG A 370 -15.13 -34.89 -2.55
C ARG A 370 -15.20 -36.37 -2.20
N ASN A 371 -14.90 -37.23 -3.17
CA ASN A 371 -14.89 -38.68 -3.01
C ASN A 371 -13.87 -39.14 -1.97
N TYR A 372 -12.67 -38.54 -1.96
CA TYR A 372 -11.65 -38.82 -0.96
C TYR A 372 -12.10 -38.48 0.46
N LEU A 373 -12.64 -37.27 0.68
CA LEU A 373 -13.10 -36.86 2.01
C LEU A 373 -14.31 -37.69 2.48
N ALA A 374 -15.22 -38.04 1.56
CA ALA A 374 -16.32 -38.96 1.85
C ALA A 374 -15.81 -40.36 2.22
N TYR A 375 -14.76 -40.84 1.55
CA TYR A 375 -14.07 -42.09 1.90
C TYR A 375 -13.45 -42.02 3.30
N CYS A 376 -12.71 -40.95 3.64
CA CYS A 376 -12.14 -40.75 4.97
C CYS A 376 -13.20 -40.75 6.06
N TRP A 377 -14.31 -40.02 5.84
CA TRP A 377 -15.46 -40.02 6.74
C TRP A 377 -16.04 -41.42 6.92
N ASN A 378 -16.36 -42.12 5.83
CA ASN A 378 -16.93 -43.47 5.89
C ASN A 378 -16.00 -44.47 6.59
N LYS A 379 -14.69 -44.37 6.36
CA LYS A 379 -13.68 -45.19 7.05
C LYS A 379 -13.71 -44.92 8.56
N SER A 380 -13.71 -43.65 8.96
CA SER A 380 -13.73 -43.27 10.38
C SER A 380 -15.01 -43.72 11.10
N GLU A 381 -16.17 -43.59 10.44
CA GLU A 381 -17.47 -44.05 10.93
C GLU A 381 -17.51 -45.58 11.07
N SER A 382 -16.97 -46.31 10.09
CA SER A 382 -16.90 -47.77 10.11
C SER A 382 -15.99 -48.26 11.25
N GLU A 383 -14.81 -47.66 11.43
CA GLU A 383 -13.91 -47.98 12.55
C GLU A 383 -14.56 -47.71 13.91
N ARG A 384 -15.26 -46.58 14.05
CA ARG A 384 -16.01 -46.22 15.26
C ARG A 384 -17.13 -47.23 15.52
N TYR A 385 -17.88 -47.62 14.49
CA TYR A 385 -18.93 -48.64 14.57
C TYR A 385 -18.38 -50.01 15.01
N GLN A 386 -17.23 -50.43 14.48
CA GLN A 386 -16.58 -51.69 14.86
C GLN A 386 -16.07 -51.67 16.31
N LYS A 387 -15.49 -50.55 16.76
CA LYS A 387 -15.07 -50.36 18.16
C LYS A 387 -16.26 -50.44 19.12
N LEU A 388 -17.36 -49.77 18.80
CA LEU A 388 -18.60 -49.86 19.58
C LEU A 388 -19.17 -51.28 19.60
N SER A 389 -19.23 -51.95 18.45
CA SER A 389 -19.67 -53.36 18.35
C SER A 389 -18.87 -54.28 19.28
N SER A 390 -17.54 -54.08 19.33
CA SER A 390 -16.65 -54.87 20.17
C SER A 390 -16.86 -54.59 21.66
N ARG A 391 -17.09 -53.32 22.03
CA ARG A 391 -17.42 -52.92 23.41
C ARG A 391 -18.77 -53.49 23.86
N ILE A 392 -19.79 -53.44 23.01
CA ILE A 392 -21.11 -54.04 23.29
C ILE A 392 -20.96 -55.55 23.55
N LYS A 393 -20.25 -56.28 22.68
CA LYS A 393 -19.99 -57.72 22.88
C LYS A 393 -19.27 -58.02 24.21
N LEU A 394 -18.29 -57.19 24.59
CA LEU A 394 -17.58 -57.35 25.85
C LEU A 394 -18.48 -57.10 27.06
N ALA A 395 -19.30 -56.05 27.02
CA ALA A 395 -20.26 -55.73 28.08
C ALA A 395 -21.34 -56.81 28.22
N GLN A 396 -21.83 -57.37 27.09
CA GLN A 396 -22.75 -58.50 27.07
C GLN A 396 -22.16 -59.73 27.77
N LYS A 397 -20.92 -60.12 27.44
CA LYS A 397 -20.22 -61.24 28.12
C LYS A 397 -20.09 -61.01 29.63
N LYS A 398 -19.77 -59.79 30.06
CA LYS A 398 -19.69 -59.44 31.49
C LYS A 398 -21.05 -59.51 32.19
N CYS A 399 -22.11 -59.07 31.51
CA CYS A 399 -23.48 -59.16 31.99
C CYS A 399 -23.93 -60.63 32.14
N GLU A 400 -23.70 -61.46 31.12
CA GLU A 400 -23.98 -62.91 31.16
C GLU A 400 -23.22 -63.62 32.29
N TYR A 401 -21.94 -63.27 32.50
CA TYR A 401 -21.17 -63.78 33.63
C TYR A 401 -21.82 -63.42 34.98
N CYS A 402 -22.26 -62.17 35.16
CA CYS A 402 -22.96 -61.76 36.38
C CYS A 402 -24.27 -62.55 36.57
N LYS A 403 -25.06 -62.73 35.51
CA LYS A 403 -26.29 -63.53 35.52
C LYS A 403 -26.02 -64.98 35.96
N SER A 404 -24.99 -65.60 35.39
CA SER A 404 -24.56 -66.95 35.76
C SER A 404 -24.13 -67.06 37.23
N GLN A 405 -23.33 -66.11 37.73
CA GLN A 405 -22.89 -66.09 39.14
C GLN A 405 -24.06 -65.87 40.10
N ILE A 406 -25.01 -64.99 39.76
CA ILE A 406 -26.23 -64.79 40.56
C ILE A 406 -27.02 -66.10 40.66
N GLN A 407 -27.18 -66.82 39.55
CA GLN A 407 -27.89 -68.10 39.53
C GLN A 407 -27.16 -69.17 40.35
N HIS A 408 -25.83 -69.26 40.22
CA HIS A 408 -25.01 -70.18 41.01
C HIS A 408 -25.10 -69.88 42.52
N LEU A 409 -25.03 -68.61 42.91
CA LEU A 409 -25.19 -68.19 44.30
C LEU A 409 -26.60 -68.46 44.84
N LYS A 410 -27.65 -68.33 44.02
CA LYS A 410 -29.02 -68.75 44.39
C LYS A 410 -29.07 -70.25 44.70
N VAL A 411 -28.45 -71.09 43.88
CA VAL A 411 -28.39 -72.55 44.10
C VAL A 411 -27.64 -72.87 45.40
N ILE A 412 -26.47 -72.27 45.62
CA ILE A 412 -25.70 -72.45 46.87
C ILE A 412 -26.53 -72.01 48.08
N LYS A 413 -27.18 -70.85 48.01
CA LYS A 413 -28.03 -70.33 49.08
C LYS A 413 -29.18 -71.28 49.40
N ASN A 414 -29.85 -71.82 48.38
CA ASN A 414 -30.94 -72.78 48.57
C ASN A 414 -30.44 -74.06 49.25
N ASN A 415 -29.32 -74.63 48.78
CA ASN A 415 -28.72 -75.82 49.37
C ASN A 415 -28.28 -75.59 50.83
N LEU A 416 -27.72 -74.41 51.15
CA LEU A 416 -27.35 -74.05 52.53
C LEU A 416 -28.58 -73.91 53.43
N ASN A 417 -29.67 -73.33 52.91
CA ASN A 417 -30.93 -73.21 53.64
C ASN A 417 -31.58 -74.58 53.88
N GLU A 418 -31.52 -75.50 52.92
CA GLU A 418 -32.00 -76.88 53.08
C GLU A 418 -31.19 -77.63 54.14
N LYS A 419 -29.85 -77.60 54.06
CA LYS A 419 -28.98 -78.18 55.10
C LYS A 419 -29.22 -77.58 56.48
N ARG A 420 -29.47 -76.27 56.56
CA ARG A 420 -29.83 -75.61 57.81
C ARG A 420 -31.16 -76.15 58.35
N LYS A 421 -32.19 -76.31 57.50
CA LYS A 421 -33.49 -76.88 57.88
C LYS A 421 -33.35 -78.32 58.36
N GLU A 422 -32.57 -79.15 57.66
CA GLU A 422 -32.29 -80.53 58.06
C GLU A 422 -31.56 -80.60 59.40
N HIS A 423 -30.53 -79.77 59.60
CA HIS A 423 -29.81 -79.69 60.85
C HIS A 423 -30.71 -79.24 62.00
N LEU A 424 -31.55 -78.22 61.79
CA LEU A 424 -32.53 -77.77 62.79
C LEU A 424 -33.54 -78.86 63.13
N LYS A 425 -34.07 -79.58 62.14
CA LYS A 425 -34.96 -80.73 62.39
C LYS A 425 -34.28 -81.80 63.23
N LYS A 426 -33.01 -82.10 62.94
CA LYS A 426 -32.21 -83.07 63.70
C LYS A 426 -32.01 -82.62 65.14
N VAL A 427 -31.59 -81.37 65.36
CA VAL A 427 -31.41 -80.79 66.70
C VAL A 427 -32.72 -80.79 67.48
N VAL A 428 -33.84 -80.41 66.85
CA VAL A 428 -35.17 -80.48 67.49
C VAL A 428 -35.53 -81.91 67.88
N SER A 429 -35.32 -82.88 66.99
CA SER A 429 -35.57 -84.29 67.32
C SER A 429 -34.68 -84.82 68.44
N GLU A 430 -33.41 -84.38 68.51
CA GLU A 430 -32.48 -84.75 69.58
C GLU A 430 -32.89 -84.10 70.92
N ILE A 431 -33.38 -82.86 70.90
CA ILE A 431 -33.96 -82.18 72.08
C ILE A 431 -35.24 -82.88 72.53
N GLU A 432 -36.14 -83.25 71.61
CA GLU A 432 -37.37 -83.99 71.93
C GLU A 432 -37.06 -85.34 72.60
N ILE A 433 -36.05 -86.07 72.09
CA ILE A 433 -35.57 -87.31 72.73
C ILE A 433 -35.05 -87.04 74.14
N LEU A 434 -34.30 -85.95 74.35
CA LEU A 434 -33.81 -85.57 75.69
C LEU A 434 -34.95 -85.24 76.67
N PHE A 435 -36.06 -84.63 76.20
CA PHE A 435 -37.23 -84.38 77.04
C PHE A 435 -38.00 -85.65 77.41
N TYR A 436 -38.06 -86.66 76.53
CA TYR A 436 -38.68 -87.96 76.83
C TYR A 436 -37.87 -88.84 77.79
N ILE A 437 -36.62 -88.49 78.09
CA ILE A 437 -35.75 -89.24 79.01
C ILE A 437 -35.79 -88.65 80.44
N VAL A 438 -36.34 -87.44 80.66
CA VAL A 438 -36.21 -86.71 81.94
C VAL A 438 -37.50 -86.62 82.77
N ASP A 439 -38.63 -87.18 82.34
CA ASP A 439 -39.81 -87.34 83.22
C ASP A 439 -40.30 -88.81 83.23
N PRO A 440 -40.10 -89.54 84.35
CA PRO A 440 -40.85 -90.76 84.67
C PRO A 440 -42.30 -90.50 85.06
#